data_AF-A0AAW2PPL3-F1
#
_entry.id   AF-A0AAW2PPL3-F1
#
_cell.length_a   1.000
_cell.length_b   1.000
_cell.length_c   1.000
_cell.angle_alpha   90.00
_cell.angle_beta   90.00
_cell.angle_gamma   90.00
#
_symmetry.space_group_name_H-M   'P 1'
#
loop_
_entity.id
_entity.type
_entity.pdbx_description
1 polymer ?
#
loop_
_entity_poly.entity_id
_entity_poly.type
_entity_poly.pdbx_seq_one_letter_code
_entity_poly.pdbx_strand_id
1 'polypeptide(L)'
;MAKVLISLILIVIISSLSAGILPSGYARNIPHTHGSRIANRNETTAIVLHFYVQDLLAGENKTVYEVARADITSNSTTSFGQVRVFDDLMTAGPDYNSEPIGRAQGLVTSADLAVSAFAMNLNFVFTSGRFNGSTISVLGRNQILEQQRELTVIGGTGVFRFARGYAITSTYSYDAETQNGVLEYTLYVGGSSSSNVNAGPYCQVVVLGTHPPPDTEESWFQNVICNGNENTLILHCYVQDVLAGENQTVYEVARANITSNSPTSFGLVLAEPDYYSEEIGRVQGVVISADLEVRALSMNLNFVFKTGGFNGSTISVVGRNQITNEQRELAVVGGTGVFRFARGYAITSTYYFDPEIAEYGVLDYTFYVSTGSSSSSSSSSNMGVHASV
;
A
#
# COMPACT_ATOMS: atom_id res chain seq x y z
N MET A 1 3.63 -12.32 35.22
CA MET A 1 3.45 -13.72 34.79
C MET A 1 2.13 -14.33 35.24
N ALA A 2 1.75 -14.29 36.52
CA ALA A 2 0.47 -14.86 36.99
C ALA A 2 -0.81 -14.26 36.36
N LYS A 3 -0.84 -12.96 36.03
CA LYS A 3 -2.02 -12.29 35.43
C LYS A 3 -2.22 -12.59 33.93
N VAL A 4 -1.14 -12.87 33.21
CA VAL A 4 -1.20 -13.30 31.79
C VAL A 4 -1.67 -14.75 31.70
N LEU A 5 -1.25 -15.58 32.66
CA LEU A 5 -1.70 -16.98 32.79
C LEU A 5 -3.20 -17.07 33.11
N ILE A 6 -3.74 -16.19 33.95
CA ILE A 6 -5.18 -16.16 34.30
C ILE A 6 -6.04 -15.74 33.08
N SER A 7 -5.55 -14.84 32.22
CA SER A 7 -6.24 -14.45 30.99
C SER A 7 -6.25 -15.57 29.94
N LEU A 8 -5.19 -16.40 29.88
CA LEU A 8 -5.10 -17.57 29.00
C LEU A 8 -5.94 -18.76 29.51
N ILE A 9 -6.02 -18.96 30.83
CA ILE A 9 -6.84 -20.02 31.43
C ILE A 9 -8.35 -19.74 31.24
N LEU A 10 -8.78 -18.47 31.22
CA LEU A 10 -10.16 -18.12 30.89
C LEU A 10 -10.55 -18.47 29.44
N ILE A 11 -9.62 -18.40 28.49
CA ILE A 11 -9.84 -18.70 27.07
C ILE A 11 -10.10 -20.20 26.83
N VAL A 12 -9.49 -21.08 27.63
CA VAL A 12 -9.66 -22.55 27.56
C VAL A 12 -10.98 -23.02 28.19
N ILE A 13 -11.47 -22.33 29.22
CA ILE A 13 -12.73 -22.68 29.90
C ILE A 13 -13.94 -22.23 29.06
N ILE A 14 -13.84 -21.15 28.27
CA ILE A 14 -14.96 -20.66 27.44
C ILE A 14 -15.12 -21.51 26.16
N SER A 15 -14.04 -22.07 25.59
CA SER A 15 -14.10 -22.92 24.40
C SER A 15 -14.64 -24.34 24.66
N SER A 16 -14.68 -24.76 25.93
CA SER A 16 -15.18 -26.08 26.35
C SER A 16 -16.63 -26.06 26.87
N LEU A 17 -17.30 -24.89 26.89
CA LEU A 17 -18.64 -24.70 27.48
C LEU A 17 -19.71 -24.17 26.50
N SER A 18 -19.50 -24.27 25.19
CA SER A 18 -20.49 -23.93 24.17
C SER A 18 -20.94 -25.12 23.32
N ALA A 19 -21.15 -26.28 23.95
CA ALA A 19 -22.09 -27.27 23.45
C ALA A 19 -23.47 -27.01 24.08
N GLY A 20 -24.22 -26.04 23.55
CA GLY A 20 -25.53 -25.70 24.10
C GLY A 20 -26.24 -24.55 23.38
N ILE A 21 -27.06 -24.91 22.38
CA ILE A 21 -28.29 -24.26 21.90
C ILE A 21 -28.25 -22.72 21.73
N LEU A 22 -28.07 -22.25 20.49
CA LEU A 22 -28.48 -20.88 20.11
C LEU A 22 -29.88 -20.89 19.48
N PRO A 23 -30.80 -19.99 19.91
CA PRO A 23 -32.05 -19.78 19.22
C PRO A 23 -31.81 -19.04 17.90
N SER A 24 -32.48 -19.47 16.84
CA SER A 24 -32.44 -18.84 15.53
C SER A 24 -32.92 -17.39 15.62
N GLY A 25 -32.16 -16.44 15.08
CA GLY A 25 -32.70 -15.13 14.79
C GLY A 25 -31.66 -14.10 14.39
N TYR A 26 -31.72 -13.72 13.10
CA TYR A 26 -31.30 -12.43 12.54
C TYR A 26 -29.92 -12.30 11.88
N ALA A 27 -29.58 -13.25 11.00
CA ALA A 27 -28.80 -12.91 9.81
C ALA A 27 -29.72 -12.18 8.81
N ARG A 28 -29.44 -10.91 8.52
CA ARG A 28 -30.08 -10.20 7.40
C ARG A 28 -29.58 -10.81 6.09
N ASN A 29 -30.44 -11.59 5.44
CA ASN A 29 -30.25 -12.08 4.08
C ASN A 29 -30.12 -10.88 3.12
N ILE A 30 -28.95 -10.68 2.51
CA ILE A 30 -28.82 -9.88 1.30
C ILE A 30 -29.25 -10.79 0.14
N PRO A 31 -30.33 -10.49 -0.60
CA PRO A 31 -30.80 -11.38 -1.65
C PRO A 31 -29.86 -11.36 -2.85
N HIS A 32 -29.22 -12.50 -3.14
CA HIS A 32 -28.63 -12.78 -4.45
C HIS A 32 -29.75 -12.95 -5.46
N THR A 33 -30.13 -11.88 -6.15
CA THR A 33 -31.04 -11.97 -7.30
C THR A 33 -30.24 -12.36 -8.54
N HIS A 34 -30.50 -13.57 -9.03
CA HIS A 34 -29.97 -14.07 -10.30
C HIS A 34 -30.78 -13.46 -11.46
N GLY A 35 -30.33 -12.30 -11.96
CA GLY A 35 -30.88 -11.65 -13.15
C GLY A 35 -30.07 -12.02 -14.39
N SER A 36 -30.69 -12.73 -15.33
CA SER A 36 -30.07 -13.13 -16.60
C SER A 36 -30.23 -12.03 -17.66
N ARG A 37 -29.09 -11.67 -18.28
CA ARG A 37 -28.85 -11.06 -19.62
C ARG A 37 -29.23 -9.60 -19.88
N ILE A 38 -28.20 -8.75 -20.07
CA ILE A 38 -27.73 -8.26 -21.39
C ILE A 38 -26.18 -8.13 -21.32
N ALA A 39 -25.46 -8.86 -22.17
CA ALA A 39 -24.00 -8.74 -22.28
C ALA A 39 -23.64 -7.43 -22.99
N ASN A 40 -23.31 -6.40 -22.22
CA ASN A 40 -22.58 -5.23 -22.70
C ASN A 40 -21.07 -5.48 -22.53
N ARG A 41 -20.31 -5.14 -23.56
CA ARG A 41 -18.90 -5.48 -23.80
C ARG A 41 -17.88 -4.76 -22.89
N ASN A 42 -18.21 -4.56 -21.60
CA ASN A 42 -17.38 -3.91 -20.57
C ASN A 42 -17.32 -4.77 -19.29
N GLU A 43 -17.01 -6.06 -19.39
CA GLU A 43 -16.78 -6.88 -18.21
C GLU A 43 -15.42 -6.53 -17.61
N THR A 44 -15.40 -5.68 -16.58
CA THR A 44 -14.27 -5.57 -15.66
C THR A 44 -14.03 -6.97 -15.09
N THR A 45 -12.95 -7.63 -15.52
CA THR A 45 -12.64 -8.98 -15.04
C THR A 45 -12.21 -8.87 -13.58
N ALA A 46 -13.01 -9.41 -12.67
CA ALA A 46 -12.64 -9.50 -11.25
C ALA A 46 -11.66 -10.66 -11.06
N ILE A 47 -10.50 -10.39 -10.48
CA ILE A 47 -9.55 -11.41 -10.05
C ILE A 47 -9.87 -11.76 -8.61
N VAL A 48 -10.14 -13.04 -8.35
CA VAL A 48 -10.29 -13.58 -6.99
C VAL A 48 -9.04 -14.38 -6.65
N LEU A 49 -8.38 -14.01 -5.56
CA LEU A 49 -7.19 -14.70 -5.04
C LEU A 49 -7.51 -15.27 -3.68
N HIS A 50 -7.03 -16.48 -3.41
CA HIS A 50 -7.19 -17.14 -2.12
C HIS A 50 -5.86 -17.75 -1.69
N PHE A 51 -5.43 -17.48 -0.46
CA PHE A 51 -4.15 -17.93 0.07
C PHE A 51 -4.07 -17.78 1.60
N TYR A 52 -2.97 -18.26 2.18
CA TYR A 52 -2.70 -18.22 3.61
C TYR A 52 -1.42 -17.44 3.91
N VAL A 53 -1.40 -16.75 5.06
CA VAL A 53 -0.26 -15.98 5.57
C VAL A 53 0.21 -16.59 6.89
N GLN A 54 1.51 -16.85 6.98
CA GLN A 54 2.17 -17.48 8.12
C GLN A 54 2.79 -16.41 9.03
N ASP A 55 2.08 -16.06 10.11
CA ASP A 55 2.41 -14.98 11.04
C ASP A 55 3.13 -15.54 12.29
N LEU A 56 4.45 -15.38 12.34
CA LEU A 56 5.30 -15.95 13.39
C LEU A 56 5.72 -14.86 14.38
N LEU A 57 5.07 -14.81 15.55
CA LEU A 57 5.28 -13.75 16.55
C LEU A 57 6.47 -14.03 17.50
N ALA A 58 6.85 -15.30 17.66
CA ALA A 58 7.90 -15.73 18.57
C ALA A 58 8.77 -16.85 17.97
N GLY A 59 9.83 -17.23 18.70
CA GLY A 59 10.83 -18.19 18.23
C GLY A 59 12.01 -17.55 17.49
N GLU A 60 12.99 -18.37 17.12
CA GLU A 60 14.22 -17.91 16.45
C GLU A 60 13.96 -17.37 15.04
N ASN A 61 12.94 -17.90 14.36
CA ASN A 61 12.58 -17.56 12.98
C ASN A 61 11.33 -16.67 12.90
N LYS A 62 11.05 -15.90 13.95
CA LYS A 62 9.88 -15.02 13.97
C LYS A 62 9.95 -13.99 12.83
N THR A 63 8.79 -13.65 12.30
CA THR A 63 8.64 -12.73 11.16
C THR A 63 8.10 -11.36 11.57
N VAL A 64 7.69 -11.22 12.84
CA VAL A 64 7.11 -9.99 13.39
C VAL A 64 7.97 -9.39 14.49
N TYR A 65 8.23 -8.09 14.36
CA TYR A 65 9.05 -7.33 15.29
C TYR A 65 8.34 -6.06 15.71
N GLU A 66 8.32 -5.83 17.02
CA GLU A 66 7.90 -4.55 17.57
C GLU A 66 8.98 -3.50 17.31
N VAL A 67 8.54 -2.33 16.82
CA VAL A 67 9.40 -1.19 16.50
C VAL A 67 9.13 0.00 17.39
N ALA A 68 7.91 0.14 17.91
CA ALA A 68 7.54 1.18 18.85
C ALA A 68 6.40 0.73 19.77
N ARG A 69 6.30 1.39 20.92
CA ARG A 69 5.18 1.24 21.87
C ARG A 69 4.89 2.57 22.55
N ALA A 70 3.65 2.77 22.97
CA ALA A 70 3.26 3.88 23.81
C ALA A 70 3.46 3.57 25.30
N ASP A 71 3.53 4.61 26.15
CA ASP A 71 3.67 4.43 27.60
C ASP A 71 2.54 3.58 28.21
N ILE A 72 1.32 3.75 27.68
CA ILE A 72 0.14 3.00 28.14
C ILE A 72 0.07 1.56 27.63
N THR A 73 0.90 1.16 26.66
CA THR A 73 0.84 -0.16 26.01
C THR A 73 0.93 -1.29 27.03
N SER A 74 1.83 -1.18 28.01
CA SER A 74 2.06 -2.22 29.03
C SER A 74 0.86 -2.47 29.96
N ASN A 75 0.02 -1.46 30.15
CA ASN A 75 -1.17 -1.51 31.00
C ASN A 75 -2.46 -1.67 30.20
N SER A 76 -2.38 -1.62 28.87
CA SER A 76 -3.51 -1.74 27.96
C SER A 76 -3.88 -3.21 27.74
N THR A 77 -5.15 -3.54 27.92
CA THR A 77 -5.69 -4.87 27.60
C THR A 77 -5.71 -5.16 26.10
N THR A 78 -5.60 -4.14 25.25
CA THR A 78 -5.57 -4.24 23.78
C THR A 78 -4.16 -4.04 23.21
N SER A 79 -3.16 -3.85 24.07
CA SER A 79 -1.80 -3.43 23.69
C SER A 79 -1.80 -2.12 22.89
N PHE A 80 -2.72 -1.20 23.19
CA PHE A 80 -2.85 0.07 22.47
C PHE A 80 -1.52 0.81 22.33
N GLY A 81 -1.26 1.34 21.14
CA GLY A 81 -0.04 2.08 20.81
C GLY A 81 1.17 1.20 20.50
N GLN A 82 1.03 -0.13 20.53
CA GLN A 82 2.06 -1.04 20.03
C GLN A 82 2.12 -1.00 18.49
N VAL A 83 3.32 -0.86 17.95
CA VAL A 83 3.59 -0.82 16.51
C VAL A 83 4.54 -1.96 16.15
N ARG A 84 4.19 -2.73 15.13
CA ARG A 84 4.99 -3.87 14.66
C ARG A 84 5.17 -3.82 13.15
N VAL A 85 6.35 -4.25 12.71
CA VAL A 85 6.67 -4.52 11.31
C VAL A 85 6.69 -6.04 11.11
N PHE A 86 6.18 -6.49 9.97
CA PHE A 86 6.07 -7.91 9.65
C PHE A 86 6.48 -8.17 8.20
N ASP A 87 7.06 -9.36 7.98
CA ASP A 87 7.39 -9.93 6.67
C ASP A 87 7.08 -11.42 6.71
N ASP A 88 5.84 -11.75 6.36
CA ASP A 88 5.25 -13.07 6.57
C ASP A 88 5.20 -13.87 5.28
N LEU A 89 5.32 -15.19 5.39
CA LEU A 89 5.27 -16.08 4.22
C LEU A 89 3.83 -16.22 3.72
N MET A 90 3.62 -16.04 2.42
CA MET A 90 2.36 -16.39 1.77
C MET A 90 2.45 -17.79 1.17
N THR A 91 1.41 -18.58 1.39
CA THR A 91 1.34 -20.01 1.04
C THR A 91 0.02 -20.35 0.36
N ALA A 92 0.03 -21.32 -0.56
CA ALA A 92 -1.16 -21.78 -1.28
C ALA A 92 -2.12 -22.58 -0.39
N GLY A 93 -1.61 -23.22 0.67
CA GLY A 93 -2.39 -23.93 1.67
C GLY A 93 -2.04 -23.48 3.10
N PRO A 94 -2.79 -23.95 4.11
CA PRO A 94 -2.57 -23.52 5.50
C PRO A 94 -1.29 -24.08 6.12
N ASP A 95 -0.74 -25.17 5.58
CA ASP A 95 0.54 -25.74 6.02
C ASP A 95 1.70 -24.82 5.63
N TYR A 96 2.61 -24.56 6.56
CA TYR A 96 3.82 -23.76 6.36
C TYR A 96 4.68 -24.28 5.20
N ASN A 97 4.70 -25.59 4.96
CA ASN A 97 5.47 -26.24 3.89
C ASN A 97 4.70 -26.36 2.57
N SER A 98 3.48 -25.82 2.48
CA SER A 98 2.77 -25.78 1.20
C SER A 98 3.43 -24.80 0.23
N GLU A 99 2.98 -24.79 -1.03
CA GLU A 99 3.61 -24.00 -2.09
C GLU A 99 3.74 -22.52 -1.69
N PRO A 100 4.97 -21.97 -1.62
CA PRO A 100 5.17 -20.56 -1.34
C PRO A 100 4.79 -19.73 -2.56
N ILE A 101 3.96 -18.70 -2.34
CA ILE A 101 3.43 -17.86 -3.42
C ILE A 101 3.86 -16.40 -3.34
N GLY A 102 4.46 -15.99 -2.22
CA GLY A 102 4.78 -14.59 -2.00
C GLY A 102 5.12 -14.24 -0.55
N ARG A 103 5.10 -12.93 -0.28
CA ARG A 103 5.36 -12.32 1.02
C ARG A 103 4.27 -11.30 1.36
N ALA A 104 3.83 -11.29 2.61
CA ALA A 104 2.96 -10.26 3.16
C ALA A 104 3.82 -9.32 4.01
N GLN A 105 3.99 -8.08 3.55
CA GLN A 105 4.95 -7.13 4.12
C GLN A 105 4.27 -5.83 4.54
N GLY A 106 4.61 -5.32 5.71
CA GLY A 106 4.12 -4.02 6.13
C GLY A 106 4.23 -3.73 7.62
N LEU A 107 3.27 -2.94 8.11
CA LEU A 107 3.21 -2.45 9.48
C LEU A 107 1.79 -2.52 10.03
N VAL A 108 1.67 -2.88 11.31
CA VAL A 108 0.43 -2.84 12.06
C VAL A 108 0.60 -2.00 13.34
N THR A 109 -0.49 -1.33 13.71
CA THR A 109 -0.59 -0.61 14.98
C THR A 109 -1.82 -1.07 15.75
N SER A 110 -1.66 -1.47 17.01
CA SER A 110 -2.76 -1.68 17.95
C SER A 110 -3.44 -0.33 18.24
N ALA A 111 -4.53 -0.05 17.53
CA ALA A 111 -5.07 1.31 17.41
C ALA A 111 -6.45 1.50 18.08
N ASP A 112 -6.97 0.48 18.75
CA ASP A 112 -8.28 0.51 19.40
C ASP A 112 -8.13 0.33 20.92
N LEU A 113 -8.72 1.27 21.67
CA LEU A 113 -8.64 1.29 23.14
C LEU A 113 -9.58 0.26 23.80
N ALA A 114 -10.64 -0.16 23.10
CA ALA A 114 -11.73 -0.97 23.65
C ALA A 114 -11.62 -2.44 23.23
N VAL A 115 -11.24 -2.70 21.98
CA VAL A 115 -11.12 -4.06 21.43
C VAL A 115 -9.75 -4.29 20.81
N SER A 116 -9.34 -5.55 20.67
CA SER A 116 -8.11 -5.89 19.96
C SER A 116 -8.31 -5.68 18.45
N ALA A 117 -7.87 -4.52 17.96
CA ALA A 117 -7.93 -4.18 16.55
C ALA A 117 -6.66 -3.45 16.08
N PHE A 118 -6.20 -3.84 14.90
CA PHE A 118 -5.07 -3.25 14.23
C PHE A 118 -5.51 -2.21 13.19
N ALA A 119 -4.79 -1.10 13.09
CA ALA A 119 -4.69 -0.35 11.85
C ALA A 119 -3.58 -1.01 11.01
N MET A 120 -3.92 -1.51 9.82
CA MET A 120 -3.00 -2.27 8.97
C MET A 120 -2.57 -1.46 7.74
N ASN A 121 -1.28 -1.56 7.45
CA ASN A 121 -0.67 -1.17 6.19
C ASN A 121 0.07 -2.38 5.63
N LEU A 122 -0.43 -2.95 4.54
CA LEU A 122 -0.03 -4.29 4.09
C LEU A 122 0.17 -4.31 2.58
N ASN A 123 1.25 -4.94 2.12
CA ASN A 123 1.48 -5.27 0.73
C ASN A 123 1.58 -6.80 0.57
N PHE A 124 0.78 -7.36 -0.33
CA PHE A 124 0.97 -8.72 -0.82
C PHE A 124 1.91 -8.68 -2.02
N VAL A 125 3.05 -9.36 -1.92
CA VAL A 125 4.11 -9.40 -2.91
C VAL A 125 4.16 -10.80 -3.51
N PHE A 126 3.69 -10.95 -4.74
CA PHE A 126 3.67 -12.27 -5.39
C PHE A 126 5.04 -12.57 -5.99
N THR A 127 5.60 -13.73 -5.69
CA THR A 127 6.94 -14.17 -6.14
C THR A 127 6.90 -15.41 -7.01
N SER A 128 5.71 -15.98 -7.24
CA SER A 128 5.52 -17.15 -8.09
C SER A 128 4.23 -17.07 -8.92
N GLY A 129 4.07 -18.04 -9.81
CA GLY A 129 2.90 -18.17 -10.67
C GLY A 129 2.70 -16.99 -11.63
N ARG A 130 1.45 -16.79 -12.07
CA ARG A 130 1.10 -15.80 -13.10
C ARG A 130 1.19 -14.35 -12.66
N PHE A 131 1.36 -14.11 -11.36
CA PHE A 131 1.40 -12.77 -10.76
C PHE A 131 2.78 -12.40 -10.23
N ASN A 132 3.79 -13.23 -10.48
CA ASN A 132 5.16 -12.99 -10.04
C ASN A 132 5.63 -11.56 -10.39
N GLY A 133 6.16 -10.85 -9.39
CA GLY A 133 6.62 -9.46 -9.49
C GLY A 133 5.52 -8.42 -9.36
N SER A 134 4.25 -8.80 -9.27
CA SER A 134 3.14 -7.88 -9.03
C SER A 134 2.83 -7.76 -7.54
N THR A 135 2.25 -6.64 -7.12
CA THR A 135 1.84 -6.41 -5.73
C THR A 135 0.41 -5.92 -5.61
N ILE A 136 -0.21 -6.16 -4.46
CA ILE A 136 -1.49 -5.59 -4.05
C ILE A 136 -1.30 -4.89 -2.70
N SER A 137 -1.74 -3.64 -2.61
CA SER A 137 -1.69 -2.84 -1.38
C SER A 137 -3.05 -2.80 -0.68
N VAL A 138 -3.04 -3.06 0.63
CA VAL A 138 -4.19 -3.12 1.51
C VAL A 138 -4.00 -2.15 2.68
N LEU A 139 -5.06 -1.41 2.99
CA LEU A 139 -5.11 -0.52 4.15
C LEU A 139 -6.48 -0.63 4.80
N GLY A 140 -6.51 -0.79 6.13
CA GLY A 140 -7.79 -0.92 6.84
C GLY A 140 -7.67 -1.25 8.31
N ARG A 141 -8.82 -1.23 8.99
CA ARG A 141 -8.98 -1.67 10.38
C ARG A 141 -9.23 -3.18 10.40
N ASN A 142 -8.50 -3.91 11.26
CA ASN A 142 -8.62 -5.36 11.41
C ASN A 142 -8.88 -5.74 12.87
N GLN A 143 -10.13 -6.07 13.21
CA GLN A 143 -10.51 -6.50 14.56
C GLN A 143 -10.30 -8.01 14.70
N ILE A 144 -9.15 -8.40 15.25
CA ILE A 144 -8.62 -9.77 15.08
C ILE A 144 -9.43 -10.87 15.75
N LEU A 145 -10.33 -10.52 16.67
CA LEU A 145 -11.23 -11.46 17.36
C LEU A 145 -12.54 -11.74 16.59
N GLU A 146 -12.81 -11.00 15.50
CA GLU A 146 -13.96 -11.28 14.63
C GLU A 146 -13.65 -12.40 13.64
N GLN A 147 -14.66 -13.21 13.32
CA GLN A 147 -14.48 -14.39 12.46
C GLN A 147 -14.14 -14.03 11.02
N GLN A 148 -14.76 -12.97 10.48
CA GLN A 148 -14.50 -12.46 9.14
C GLN A 148 -14.29 -10.95 9.22
N ARG A 149 -13.22 -10.48 8.57
CA ARG A 149 -12.75 -9.10 8.66
C ARG A 149 -12.51 -8.60 7.24
N GLU A 150 -13.04 -7.43 6.91
CA GLU A 150 -12.89 -6.83 5.59
C GLU A 150 -11.85 -5.72 5.62
N LEU A 151 -10.92 -5.72 4.65
CA LEU A 151 -9.94 -4.66 4.44
C LEU A 151 -9.99 -4.16 3.01
N THR A 152 -9.66 -2.89 2.80
CA THR A 152 -9.73 -2.27 1.47
C THR A 152 -8.47 -2.59 0.66
N VAL A 153 -8.65 -3.08 -0.57
CA VAL A 153 -7.59 -3.06 -1.59
C VAL A 153 -7.54 -1.66 -2.19
N ILE A 154 -6.47 -0.94 -1.89
CA ILE A 154 -6.31 0.48 -2.24
C ILE A 154 -5.47 0.71 -3.49
N GLY A 155 -4.82 -0.32 -4.02
CA GLY A 155 -3.96 -0.22 -5.20
C GLY A 155 -3.20 -1.52 -5.49
N GLY A 156 -2.40 -1.49 -6.56
CA GLY A 156 -1.51 -2.58 -6.93
C GLY A 156 -0.55 -2.17 -8.05
N THR A 157 0.42 -3.04 -8.32
CA THR A 157 1.48 -2.84 -9.33
C THR A 157 1.52 -4.01 -10.32
N GLY A 158 2.24 -3.84 -11.42
CA GLY A 158 2.36 -4.89 -12.44
C GLY A 158 1.01 -5.25 -13.04
N VAL A 159 0.59 -6.51 -12.90
CA VAL A 159 -0.73 -6.99 -13.37
C VAL A 159 -1.88 -6.30 -12.64
N PHE A 160 -1.65 -5.80 -11.42
CA PHE A 160 -2.67 -5.16 -10.58
C PHE A 160 -2.64 -3.63 -10.65
N ARG A 161 -2.05 -3.03 -11.70
CA ARG A 161 -2.15 -1.58 -11.92
C ARG A 161 -3.62 -1.13 -11.91
N PHE A 162 -3.87 -0.01 -11.25
CA PHE A 162 -5.22 0.54 -11.06
C PHE A 162 -6.18 -0.35 -10.24
N ALA A 163 -5.68 -1.36 -9.53
CA ALA A 163 -6.49 -2.24 -8.70
C ALA A 163 -7.28 -1.48 -7.63
N ARG A 164 -8.53 -1.92 -7.42
CA ARG A 164 -9.45 -1.54 -6.36
C ARG A 164 -10.25 -2.77 -5.95
N GLY A 165 -10.64 -2.85 -4.69
CA GLY A 165 -11.42 -3.99 -4.22
C GLY A 165 -11.38 -4.13 -2.72
N TYR A 166 -11.54 -5.36 -2.26
CA TYR A 166 -11.54 -5.69 -0.84
C TYR A 166 -10.92 -7.07 -0.60
N ALA A 167 -10.43 -7.27 0.61
CA ALA A 167 -9.92 -8.53 1.13
C ALA A 167 -10.79 -8.97 2.29
N ILE A 168 -11.20 -10.23 2.30
CA ILE A 168 -11.81 -10.89 3.46
C ILE A 168 -10.74 -11.75 4.12
N THR A 169 -10.59 -11.62 5.43
CA THR A 169 -9.63 -12.42 6.20
C THR A 169 -10.21 -12.96 7.50
N SER A 170 -9.76 -14.16 7.86
CA SER A 170 -10.07 -14.89 9.08
C SER A 170 -8.78 -15.47 9.69
N THR A 171 -8.82 -15.80 10.98
CA THR A 171 -7.74 -16.59 11.60
C THR A 171 -8.05 -18.06 11.40
N TYR A 172 -7.26 -18.77 10.59
CA TYR A 172 -7.43 -20.20 10.33
C TYR A 172 -7.02 -21.03 11.54
N SER A 173 -5.84 -20.73 12.11
CA SER A 173 -5.36 -21.34 13.34
C SER A 173 -4.44 -20.40 14.10
N TYR A 174 -4.33 -20.61 15.42
CA TYR A 174 -3.35 -19.94 16.26
C TYR A 174 -2.84 -20.91 17.31
N ASP A 175 -1.53 -21.12 17.35
CA ASP A 175 -0.85 -21.87 18.40
C ASP A 175 -0.32 -20.90 19.46
N ALA A 176 -0.88 -20.99 20.67
CA ALA A 176 -0.52 -20.10 21.77
C ALA A 176 0.85 -20.41 22.39
N GLU A 177 1.36 -21.63 22.24
CA GLU A 177 2.66 -22.02 22.78
C GLU A 177 3.79 -21.44 21.94
N THR A 178 3.68 -21.60 20.62
CA THR A 178 4.66 -21.07 19.66
C THR A 178 4.39 -19.63 19.23
N GLN A 179 3.19 -19.11 19.52
CA GLN A 179 2.67 -17.82 19.04
C GLN A 179 2.66 -17.70 17.51
N ASN A 180 2.27 -18.80 16.84
CA ASN A 180 2.18 -18.88 15.40
C ASN A 180 0.72 -18.77 14.95
N GLY A 181 0.42 -17.76 14.13
CA GLY A 181 -0.86 -17.56 13.48
C GLY A 181 -0.84 -18.00 12.02
N VAL A 182 -1.93 -18.62 11.57
CA VAL A 182 -2.20 -18.83 10.15
C VAL A 182 -3.43 -18.01 9.80
N LEU A 183 -3.26 -17.03 8.91
CA LEU A 183 -4.33 -16.14 8.46
C LEU A 183 -4.77 -16.55 7.07
N GLU A 184 -6.07 -16.68 6.85
CA GLU A 184 -6.64 -16.94 5.54
C GLU A 184 -7.07 -15.63 4.90
N TYR A 185 -6.80 -15.46 3.62
CA TYR A 185 -7.15 -14.26 2.85
C TYR A 185 -7.85 -14.65 1.55
N THR A 186 -8.95 -13.96 1.25
CA THR A 186 -9.59 -13.95 -0.06
C THR A 186 -9.71 -12.52 -0.57
N LEU A 187 -9.02 -12.20 -1.67
CA LEU A 187 -9.00 -10.88 -2.27
C LEU A 187 -9.91 -10.85 -3.49
N TYR A 188 -10.75 -9.83 -3.57
CA TYR A 188 -11.60 -9.52 -4.71
C TYR A 188 -11.10 -8.23 -5.34
N VAL A 189 -10.42 -8.34 -6.48
CA VAL A 189 -9.71 -7.22 -7.11
C VAL A 189 -10.33 -6.91 -8.47
N GLY A 190 -10.79 -5.67 -8.63
CA GLY A 190 -11.21 -5.10 -9.90
C GLY A 190 -10.21 -4.05 -10.37
N GLY A 191 -9.85 -4.05 -11.65
CA GLY A 191 -8.94 -3.06 -12.21
C GLY A 191 -8.12 -3.61 -13.37
N SER A 192 -8.26 -2.93 -14.51
CA SER A 192 -7.59 -3.13 -15.81
C SER A 192 -7.38 -4.57 -16.28
N SER A 193 -8.36 -5.06 -17.03
CA SER A 193 -8.18 -6.14 -18.01
C SER A 193 -7.21 -5.70 -19.11
N SER A 194 -5.91 -5.77 -18.87
CA SER A 194 -4.96 -6.11 -19.92
C SER A 194 -4.54 -7.56 -19.70
N SER A 195 -5.42 -8.49 -20.08
CA SER A 195 -5.15 -9.92 -20.20
C SER A 195 -4.05 -10.26 -21.24
N ASN A 196 -3.33 -9.26 -21.74
CA ASN A 196 -2.18 -9.42 -22.60
C ASN A 196 -0.92 -9.10 -21.80
N VAL A 197 -0.30 -10.16 -21.28
CA VAL A 197 1.11 -10.18 -20.86
C VAL A 197 2.06 -9.86 -22.04
N ASN A 198 1.51 -9.74 -23.27
CA ASN A 198 2.18 -9.34 -24.51
C ASN A 198 1.63 -8.03 -25.13
N ALA A 199 0.94 -7.16 -24.38
CA ALA A 199 0.58 -5.84 -24.90
C ALA A 199 1.83 -4.95 -24.96
N GLY A 200 2.51 -5.00 -26.11
CA GLY A 200 3.43 -3.96 -26.55
C GLY A 200 2.77 -2.57 -26.61
N PRO A 201 3.57 -1.54 -26.90
CA PRO A 201 3.39 -0.16 -26.44
C PRO A 201 2.19 0.51 -27.10
N TYR A 202 1.07 0.62 -26.39
CA TYR A 202 -0.08 1.41 -26.87
C TYR A 202 -0.59 2.44 -25.86
N CYS A 203 0.31 2.99 -25.04
CA CYS A 203 0.42 4.44 -25.00
C CYS A 203 1.80 4.75 -25.58
N GLN A 204 1.87 5.35 -26.78
CA GLN A 204 3.12 6.00 -27.20
C GLN A 204 3.34 7.16 -26.24
N VAL A 205 4.04 6.89 -25.15
CA VAL A 205 4.65 7.93 -24.34
C VAL A 205 5.77 8.49 -25.22
N VAL A 206 5.47 9.58 -25.92
CA VAL A 206 6.55 10.43 -26.42
C VAL A 206 7.14 11.07 -25.18
N VAL A 207 8.21 10.48 -24.65
CA VAL A 207 9.01 11.11 -23.60
C VAL A 207 9.61 12.38 -24.20
N LEU A 208 8.93 13.50 -24.05
CA LEU A 208 9.54 14.81 -24.24
C LEU A 208 10.04 15.26 -22.86
N GLY A 209 11.28 14.88 -22.61
CA GLY A 209 12.02 15.16 -21.39
C GLY A 209 13.45 14.62 -21.52
N THR A 210 14.04 14.78 -22.71
CA THR A 210 15.50 14.65 -22.82
C THR A 210 16.12 15.82 -22.09
N HIS A 211 17.12 15.53 -21.26
CA HIS A 211 18.05 16.52 -20.73
C HIS A 211 18.35 17.63 -21.76
N PRO A 212 18.28 18.91 -21.39
CA PRO A 212 18.12 19.47 -20.03
C PRO A 212 16.66 19.48 -19.51
N PRO A 213 16.43 19.72 -18.20
CA PRO A 213 15.08 19.94 -17.66
C PRO A 213 14.31 20.95 -18.51
N PRO A 214 13.00 20.75 -18.72
CA PRO A 214 12.23 21.63 -19.60
C PRO A 214 12.25 23.08 -19.12
N ASP A 215 12.42 24.04 -20.05
CA ASP A 215 12.61 25.47 -19.75
C ASP A 215 11.39 26.14 -19.07
N THR A 216 10.23 25.47 -18.97
CA THR A 216 8.99 25.99 -18.36
C THR A 216 8.17 24.91 -17.63
N GLU A 217 7.52 25.25 -16.50
CA GLU A 217 6.68 24.34 -15.70
C GLU A 217 5.63 23.58 -16.55
N GLU A 218 5.01 24.21 -17.56
CA GLU A 218 3.96 23.59 -18.39
C GLU A 218 4.42 22.36 -19.19
N SER A 219 5.72 22.21 -19.45
CA SER A 219 6.27 21.10 -20.25
C SER A 219 6.62 19.85 -19.44
N TRP A 220 6.44 19.90 -18.11
CA TRP A 220 6.59 18.75 -17.21
C TRP A 220 5.37 17.80 -17.22
N PHE A 221 4.29 18.21 -17.90
CA PHE A 221 2.98 17.58 -17.79
C PHE A 221 2.44 17.24 -19.19
N GLN A 222 2.05 15.98 -19.38
CA GLN A 222 1.43 15.55 -20.63
C GLN A 222 0.09 14.89 -20.37
N ASN A 223 -0.97 15.43 -20.99
CA ASN A 223 -2.24 14.73 -21.09
C ASN A 223 -2.14 13.70 -22.21
N VAL A 224 -2.23 12.42 -21.87
CA VAL A 224 -2.27 11.34 -22.85
C VAL A 224 -3.64 10.66 -22.78
N ILE A 225 -4.30 10.57 -23.93
CA ILE A 225 -5.54 9.82 -24.07
C ILE A 225 -5.16 8.35 -24.21
N CYS A 226 -5.24 7.60 -23.11
CA CYS A 226 -5.02 6.17 -23.09
C CYS A 226 -6.38 5.45 -23.12
N ASN A 227 -6.58 4.55 -24.09
CA ASN A 227 -7.81 3.73 -24.23
C ASN A 227 -9.14 4.52 -24.25
N GLY A 228 -9.16 5.69 -24.90
CA GLY A 228 -10.37 6.30 -25.43
C GLY A 228 -11.40 6.86 -24.44
N ASN A 229 -11.24 6.74 -23.12
CA ASN A 229 -12.25 7.24 -22.16
C ASN A 229 -11.72 7.81 -20.84
N GLU A 230 -10.43 7.74 -20.53
CA GLU A 230 -9.86 8.41 -19.34
C GLU A 230 -8.63 9.22 -19.73
N ASN A 231 -8.68 10.54 -19.48
CA ASN A 231 -7.52 11.40 -19.60
C ASN A 231 -6.52 10.96 -18.51
N THR A 232 -5.43 10.32 -18.91
CA THR A 232 -4.34 10.01 -17.99
C THR A 232 -3.39 11.20 -18.01
N LEU A 233 -3.21 11.82 -16.86
CA LEU A 233 -2.17 12.81 -16.66
C LEU A 233 -0.86 12.08 -16.37
N ILE A 234 0.17 12.43 -17.13
CA ILE A 234 1.55 12.04 -16.85
C ILE A 234 2.25 13.21 -16.16
N LEU A 235 2.84 12.93 -15.00
CA LEU A 235 3.62 13.87 -14.21
C LEU A 235 5.03 13.31 -14.03
N HIS A 236 6.06 14.13 -14.26
CA HIS A 236 7.43 13.77 -13.96
C HIS A 236 8.03 14.70 -12.90
N CYS A 237 8.74 14.17 -11.90
CA CYS A 237 9.46 14.98 -10.92
C CYS A 237 10.66 14.23 -10.33
N TYR A 238 11.54 14.98 -9.66
CA TYR A 238 12.64 14.43 -8.88
C TYR A 238 12.39 14.64 -7.38
N VAL A 239 12.74 13.65 -6.57
CA VAL A 239 12.67 13.67 -5.11
C VAL A 239 14.09 13.58 -4.58
N GLN A 240 14.40 14.42 -3.59
CA GLN A 240 15.71 14.46 -2.97
C GLN A 240 15.61 13.98 -1.52
N ASP A 241 16.36 12.93 -1.20
CA ASP A 241 16.49 12.38 0.15
C ASP A 241 17.87 12.77 0.70
N VAL A 242 17.90 13.64 1.70
CA VAL A 242 19.08 13.96 2.51
C VAL A 242 19.00 13.14 3.80
N LEU A 243 19.81 12.09 3.92
CA LEU A 243 19.72 11.13 5.03
C LEU A 243 20.51 11.55 6.28
N ALA A 244 21.44 12.52 6.20
CA ALA A 244 22.09 13.11 7.37
C ALA A 244 22.63 14.53 7.12
N GLY A 245 23.16 15.17 8.17
CA GLY A 245 23.66 16.56 8.15
C GLY A 245 22.70 17.55 8.81
N GLU A 246 23.08 18.84 8.85
CA GLU A 246 22.29 19.90 9.53
C GLU A 246 20.89 20.09 8.92
N ASN A 247 20.71 19.71 7.65
CA ASN A 247 19.46 19.83 6.90
C ASN A 247 18.94 18.46 6.44
N GLN A 248 19.05 17.43 7.28
CA GLN A 248 18.54 16.10 6.93
C GLN A 248 17.04 16.16 6.66
N THR A 249 16.63 15.47 5.60
CA THR A 249 15.24 15.36 5.15
C THR A 249 14.65 14.01 5.45
N VAL A 250 15.29 13.21 6.29
CA VAL A 250 14.77 11.93 6.75
C VAL A 250 15.10 11.77 8.22
N TYR A 251 14.09 11.46 9.03
CA TYR A 251 14.22 11.26 10.46
C TYR A 251 13.80 9.85 10.83
N GLU A 252 14.60 9.19 11.65
CA GLU A 252 14.18 7.94 12.24
C GLU A 252 13.06 8.16 13.26
N VAL A 253 11.98 7.40 13.11
CA VAL A 253 10.82 7.40 13.99
C VAL A 253 10.86 6.22 14.96
N ALA A 254 11.30 5.05 14.47
CA ALA A 254 11.31 3.81 15.22
C ALA A 254 12.29 2.80 14.62
N ARG A 255 12.77 1.86 15.46
CA ARG A 255 13.61 0.74 15.01
C ARG A 255 13.28 -0.55 15.76
N ALA A 256 13.36 -1.69 15.09
CA ALA A 256 13.39 -2.99 15.75
C ALA A 256 14.74 -3.22 16.47
N ASN A 257 14.76 -4.10 17.47
CA ASN A 257 15.99 -4.49 18.16
C ASN A 257 17.03 -5.17 17.25
N ILE A 258 16.61 -5.77 16.13
CA ILE A 258 17.50 -6.41 15.15
C ILE A 258 18.02 -5.47 14.06
N THR A 259 17.52 -4.23 13.99
CA THR A 259 17.78 -3.31 12.86
C THR A 259 19.27 -3.15 12.55
N SER A 260 20.12 -2.99 13.58
CA SER A 260 21.57 -2.78 13.41
C SER A 260 22.32 -4.00 12.86
N ASN A 261 21.75 -5.19 13.05
CA ASN A 261 22.35 -6.46 12.63
C ASN A 261 21.65 -7.03 11.38
N SER A 262 20.58 -6.38 10.91
CA SER A 262 19.84 -6.77 9.72
C SER A 262 20.53 -6.22 8.47
N PRO A 263 20.84 -7.07 7.46
CA PRO A 263 21.43 -6.61 6.21
C PRO A 263 20.48 -5.72 5.39
N THR A 264 19.18 -5.73 5.72
CA THR A 264 18.14 -4.92 5.07
C THR A 264 17.71 -3.71 5.91
N SER A 265 18.29 -3.53 7.10
CA SER A 265 17.83 -2.56 8.10
C SER A 265 16.37 -2.79 8.49
N PHE A 266 15.93 -4.06 8.53
CA PHE A 266 14.56 -4.44 8.82
C PHE A 266 14.04 -3.84 10.13
N GLY A 267 12.81 -3.32 10.09
CA GLY A 267 12.14 -2.69 11.23
C GLY A 267 12.50 -1.22 11.43
N LEU A 268 13.29 -0.61 10.54
CA LEU A 268 13.51 0.83 10.52
C LEU A 268 12.29 1.55 9.95
N VAL A 269 11.80 2.57 10.66
CA VAL A 269 10.72 3.46 10.24
C VAL A 269 11.27 4.88 10.15
N LEU A 270 11.14 5.49 8.97
CA LEU A 270 11.67 6.81 8.64
C LEU A 270 10.53 7.75 8.23
N ALA A 271 10.71 9.05 8.48
CA ALA A 271 9.82 10.13 8.03
C ALA A 271 10.59 11.17 7.22
N GLU A 272 10.05 11.62 6.08
CA GLU A 272 10.76 12.49 5.13
C GLU A 272 10.34 13.99 5.23
N PRO A 273 11.24 14.93 5.56
CA PRO A 273 11.06 16.37 5.22
C PRO A 273 12.20 17.15 4.46
N ASP A 274 11.99 17.61 3.21
CA ASP A 274 12.45 18.91 2.59
C ASP A 274 13.95 19.34 2.31
N TYR A 275 14.44 19.43 1.03
CA TYR A 275 15.34 20.53 0.50
C TYR A 275 15.62 20.58 -1.05
N TYR A 276 16.38 21.60 -1.52
CA TYR A 276 16.43 22.39 -2.80
C TYR A 276 16.48 21.82 -4.25
N SER A 277 15.55 22.35 -5.08
CA SER A 277 15.69 22.84 -6.49
C SER A 277 14.54 23.84 -6.72
N GLU A 278 14.16 24.25 -7.95
CA GLU A 278 12.89 24.98 -8.15
C GLU A 278 11.75 24.11 -7.59
N GLU A 279 11.21 24.53 -6.45
CA GLU A 279 10.37 23.69 -5.61
C GLU A 279 8.97 23.64 -6.20
N ILE A 280 8.64 22.52 -6.84
CA ILE A 280 7.25 22.27 -7.28
C ILE A 280 6.38 21.67 -6.15
N GLY A 281 7.01 21.14 -5.09
CA GLY A 281 6.30 20.45 -4.00
C GLY A 281 7.18 19.78 -2.93
N ARG A 282 6.54 18.93 -2.10
CA ARG A 282 7.15 18.15 -1.01
C ARG A 282 6.66 16.71 -1.02
N VAL A 283 7.52 15.77 -0.65
CA VAL A 283 7.11 14.41 -0.31
C VAL A 283 7.08 14.28 1.20
N GLN A 284 6.00 13.73 1.73
CA GLN A 284 5.78 13.58 3.16
C GLN A 284 5.14 12.24 3.44
N GLY A 285 5.69 11.50 4.40
CA GLY A 285 5.09 10.24 4.79
C GLY A 285 6.03 9.37 5.61
N VAL A 286 5.74 8.07 5.59
CA VAL A 286 6.48 7.08 6.35
C VAL A 286 7.01 6.01 5.41
N VAL A 287 8.28 5.68 5.60
CA VAL A 287 9.00 4.64 4.88
C VAL A 287 9.44 3.58 5.89
N ILE A 288 9.19 2.31 5.58
CA ILE A 288 9.39 1.19 6.51
C ILE A 288 10.27 0.15 5.82
N SER A 289 11.38 -0.26 6.42
CA SER A 289 12.10 -1.46 5.97
C SER A 289 11.35 -2.70 6.46
N ALA A 290 10.59 -3.33 5.57
CA ALA A 290 9.64 -4.41 5.88
C ALA A 290 9.95 -5.71 5.12
N ASP A 291 11.20 -5.89 4.68
CA ASP A 291 11.65 -7.09 3.97
C ASP A 291 12.91 -7.64 4.65
N LEU A 292 12.85 -8.90 5.08
CA LEU A 292 13.93 -9.57 5.80
C LEU A 292 15.05 -10.06 4.88
N GLU A 293 14.77 -10.23 3.59
CA GLU A 293 15.67 -10.88 2.63
C GLU A 293 16.34 -9.90 1.69
N VAL A 294 15.63 -8.85 1.28
CA VAL A 294 16.10 -7.86 0.30
C VAL A 294 15.89 -6.43 0.81
N ARG A 295 16.73 -5.49 0.38
CA ARG A 295 16.54 -4.06 0.69
C ARG A 295 15.31 -3.51 -0.03
N ALA A 296 14.16 -3.61 0.61
CA ALA A 296 12.89 -3.09 0.14
C ALA A 296 12.16 -2.29 1.21
N LEU A 297 11.57 -1.19 0.77
CA LEU A 297 10.88 -0.23 1.61
C LEU A 297 9.38 -0.31 1.34
N SER A 298 8.56 -0.44 2.38
CA SER A 298 7.12 -0.17 2.29
C SER A 298 6.90 1.33 2.49
N MET A 299 6.41 1.99 1.44
CA MET A 299 6.26 3.44 1.38
C MET A 299 4.79 3.84 1.51
N ASN A 300 4.53 4.86 2.32
CA ASN A 300 3.25 5.53 2.46
C ASN A 300 3.48 7.03 2.38
N LEU A 301 3.42 7.59 1.18
CA LEU A 301 3.90 8.93 0.88
C LEU A 301 2.79 9.78 0.25
N ASN A 302 2.79 11.07 0.57
CA ASN A 302 2.01 12.10 -0.07
C ASN A 302 2.95 13.08 -0.78
N PHE A 303 2.75 13.23 -2.09
CA PHE A 303 3.36 14.26 -2.91
C PHE A 303 2.44 15.48 -2.85
N VAL A 304 2.92 16.57 -2.26
CA VAL A 304 2.19 17.82 -2.01
C VAL A 304 2.73 18.90 -2.95
N PHE A 305 1.93 19.36 -3.90
CA PHE A 305 2.35 20.37 -4.87
C PHE A 305 2.11 21.78 -4.33
N LYS A 306 3.06 22.70 -4.56
CA LYS A 306 3.07 24.06 -4.01
C LYS A 306 3.12 25.16 -5.07
N THR A 307 3.38 24.82 -6.32
CA THR A 307 3.43 25.77 -7.44
C THR A 307 2.57 25.29 -8.61
N GLY A 308 2.49 26.10 -9.66
CA GLY A 308 1.73 25.80 -10.88
C GLY A 308 0.23 25.57 -10.67
N GLY A 309 -0.41 24.95 -11.67
CA GLY A 309 -1.85 24.63 -11.67
C GLY A 309 -2.29 23.57 -10.66
N PHE A 310 -1.35 22.98 -9.93
CA PHE A 310 -1.58 21.90 -8.97
C PHE A 310 -1.40 22.36 -7.52
N ASN A 311 -1.07 23.64 -7.29
CA ASN A 311 -0.82 24.20 -5.95
C ASN A 311 -1.92 23.80 -4.94
N GLY A 312 -1.50 23.22 -3.82
CA GLY A 312 -2.36 22.74 -2.74
C GLY A 312 -2.98 21.35 -2.99
N SER A 313 -2.76 20.74 -4.15
CA SER A 313 -3.20 19.38 -4.47
C SER A 313 -2.18 18.35 -4.02
N THR A 314 -2.63 17.11 -3.82
CA THR A 314 -1.75 16.01 -3.41
C THR A 314 -1.97 14.74 -4.24
N ILE A 315 -0.92 13.93 -4.41
CA ILE A 315 -0.99 12.54 -4.88
C ILE A 315 -0.50 11.65 -3.74
N SER A 316 -1.29 10.64 -3.38
CA SER A 316 -0.93 9.64 -2.37
C SER A 316 -0.45 8.36 -3.03
N VAL A 317 0.72 7.88 -2.66
CA VAL A 317 1.26 6.59 -3.10
C VAL A 317 1.46 5.63 -1.94
N VAL A 318 1.14 4.36 -2.19
CA VAL A 318 1.41 3.26 -1.28
C VAL A 318 2.00 2.10 -2.08
N GLY A 319 3.06 1.50 -1.58
CA GLY A 319 3.62 0.31 -2.22
C GLY A 319 5.00 -0.08 -1.73
N ARG A 320 5.51 -1.17 -2.30
CA ARG A 320 6.83 -1.71 -2.03
C ARG A 320 7.86 -1.16 -3.02
N ASN A 321 8.90 -0.54 -2.50
CA ASN A 321 10.02 0.05 -3.23
C ASN A 321 11.31 -0.75 -2.96
N GLN A 322 11.62 -1.73 -3.82
CA GLN A 322 12.84 -2.52 -3.72
C GLN A 322 14.03 -1.80 -4.37
N ILE A 323 14.90 -1.22 -3.55
CA ILE A 323 15.94 -0.27 -3.99
C ILE A 323 16.95 -0.92 -4.95
N THR A 324 17.12 -2.24 -4.89
CA THR A 324 18.01 -2.98 -5.79
C THR A 324 17.52 -3.05 -7.24
N ASN A 325 16.24 -2.74 -7.49
CA ASN A 325 15.69 -2.76 -8.84
C ASN A 325 15.91 -1.41 -9.52
N GLU A 326 16.29 -1.46 -10.81
CA GLU A 326 16.47 -0.26 -11.64
C GLU A 326 15.18 0.55 -11.74
N GLN A 327 14.06 -0.11 -12.04
CA GLN A 327 12.72 0.50 -12.04
C GLN A 327 11.85 -0.12 -10.96
N ARG A 328 11.12 0.73 -10.25
CA ARG A 328 10.29 0.38 -9.10
C ARG A 328 8.92 1.02 -9.29
N GLU A 329 7.89 0.33 -8.83
CA GLU A 329 6.51 0.75 -9.06
C GLU A 329 5.76 0.91 -7.73
N LEU A 330 5.00 2.00 -7.61
CA LEU A 330 4.14 2.29 -6.46
C LEU A 330 2.72 2.55 -6.94
N ALA A 331 1.71 2.13 -6.18
CA ALA A 331 0.33 2.40 -6.54
C ALA A 331 -0.04 3.84 -6.16
N VAL A 332 -0.70 4.57 -7.07
CA VAL A 332 -1.39 5.82 -6.72
C VAL A 332 -2.75 5.45 -6.16
N VAL A 333 -2.91 5.66 -4.86
CA VAL A 333 -4.08 5.20 -4.10
C VAL A 333 -5.12 6.28 -3.91
N GLY A 334 -4.76 7.54 -4.16
CA GLY A 334 -5.67 8.68 -4.06
C GLY A 334 -4.97 10.00 -4.36
N GLY A 335 -5.74 11.08 -4.21
CA GLY A 335 -5.25 12.44 -4.35
C GLY A 335 -6.29 13.46 -3.92
N THR A 336 -5.85 14.70 -3.72
CA THR A 336 -6.68 15.83 -3.32
C THR A 336 -6.60 16.97 -4.33
N GLY A 337 -7.47 17.98 -4.18
CA GLY A 337 -7.53 19.10 -5.13
C GLY A 337 -7.87 18.64 -6.54
N VAL A 338 -7.02 18.98 -7.51
CA VAL A 338 -7.14 18.58 -8.92
C VAL A 338 -6.99 17.06 -9.12
N PHE A 339 -6.35 16.36 -8.18
CA PHE A 339 -6.16 14.91 -8.18
C PHE A 339 -7.26 14.18 -7.41
N ARG A 340 -8.41 14.82 -7.16
CA ARG A 340 -9.54 14.13 -6.52
C ARG A 340 -9.96 12.93 -7.37
N PHE A 341 -10.21 11.80 -6.70
CA PHE A 341 -10.49 10.51 -7.32
C PHE A 341 -9.32 9.92 -8.12
N ALA A 342 -8.10 10.44 -7.91
CA ALA A 342 -6.90 9.90 -8.54
C ALA A 342 -6.74 8.40 -8.28
N ARG A 343 -6.44 7.67 -9.35
CA ARG A 343 -5.99 6.29 -9.35
C ARG A 343 -4.91 6.12 -10.41
N GLY A 344 -3.96 5.24 -10.16
CA GLY A 344 -2.79 5.19 -11.02
C GLY A 344 -1.67 4.34 -10.46
N TYR A 345 -0.49 4.57 -11.03
CA TYR A 345 0.77 4.06 -10.54
C TYR A 345 1.87 5.08 -10.79
N ALA A 346 2.96 4.97 -10.05
CA ALA A 346 4.17 5.74 -10.24
C ALA A 346 5.32 4.77 -10.55
N ILE A 347 6.19 5.16 -11.47
CA ILE A 347 7.47 4.51 -11.73
C ILE A 347 8.56 5.39 -11.12
N THR A 348 9.51 4.79 -10.41
CA THR A 348 10.67 5.48 -9.86
C THR A 348 11.95 4.69 -10.10
N SER A 349 13.06 5.38 -10.35
CA SER A 349 14.41 4.85 -10.38
C SER A 349 15.35 5.71 -9.53
N THR A 350 16.62 5.31 -9.44
CA THR A 350 17.62 6.10 -8.72
C THR A 350 18.36 6.94 -9.75
N TYR A 351 18.13 8.25 -9.75
CA TYR A 351 18.79 9.18 -10.66
C TYR A 351 20.24 9.43 -10.23
N TYR A 352 20.43 9.68 -8.94
CA TYR A 352 21.75 9.88 -8.34
C TYR A 352 21.74 9.31 -6.92
N PHE A 353 22.86 8.70 -6.52
CA PHE A 353 23.09 8.31 -5.14
C PHE A 353 24.58 8.45 -4.90
N ASP A 354 24.95 9.19 -3.86
CA ASP A 354 26.35 9.30 -3.46
C ASP A 354 26.74 8.12 -2.57
N PRO A 355 27.54 7.16 -3.06
CA PRO A 355 27.90 5.98 -2.28
C PRO A 355 28.96 6.26 -1.22
N GLU A 356 29.70 7.37 -1.31
CA GLU A 356 30.77 7.70 -0.36
C GLU A 356 30.24 8.40 0.88
N ILE A 357 29.16 9.18 0.72
CA ILE A 357 28.54 9.91 1.82
C ILE A 357 27.28 9.17 2.32
N ALA A 358 26.58 8.40 1.47
CA ALA A 358 25.33 7.69 1.81
C ALA A 358 24.25 8.58 2.49
N GLU A 359 24.41 9.90 2.38
CA GLU A 359 23.62 10.93 3.04
C GLU A 359 22.77 11.71 2.04
N TYR A 360 22.85 11.40 0.73
CA TYR A 360 22.08 12.09 -0.30
C TYR A 360 21.74 11.18 -1.49
N GLY A 361 20.45 11.14 -1.84
CA GLY A 361 19.91 10.45 -2.99
C GLY A 361 18.93 11.31 -3.76
N VAL A 362 18.91 11.16 -5.09
CA VAL A 362 17.91 11.74 -5.98
C VAL A 362 17.18 10.61 -6.68
N LEU A 363 15.87 10.59 -6.52
CA LEU A 363 14.95 9.63 -7.14
C LEU A 363 14.16 10.35 -8.23
N ASP A 364 14.06 9.77 -9.41
CA ASP A 364 13.10 10.22 -10.42
C ASP A 364 11.75 9.53 -10.19
N TYR A 365 10.66 10.24 -10.49
CA TYR A 365 9.30 9.73 -10.40
C TYR A 365 8.52 10.13 -11.64
N THR A 366 7.86 9.15 -12.27
CA THR A 366 6.85 9.36 -13.32
C THR A 366 5.52 8.79 -12.85
N PHE A 367 4.51 9.65 -12.69
CA PHE A 367 3.15 9.25 -12.31
C PHE A 367 2.26 9.12 -13.52
N TYR A 368 1.41 8.10 -13.52
CA TYR A 368 0.35 7.88 -14.47
C TYR A 368 -0.98 7.92 -13.73
N VAL A 369 -1.66 9.08 -13.77
CA VAL A 369 -2.83 9.35 -12.92
C VAL A 369 -4.08 9.52 -13.78
N SER A 370 -5.08 8.67 -13.54
CA SER A 370 -6.45 8.91 -13.99
C SER A 370 -7.19 9.64 -12.87
N THR A 371 -7.74 10.81 -13.18
CA THR A 371 -8.65 11.53 -12.28
C THR A 371 -10.08 11.30 -12.75
N GLY A 372 -10.99 11.04 -11.82
CA GLY A 372 -12.40 10.87 -12.18
C GLY A 372 -12.90 12.11 -12.90
N SER A 373 -13.49 11.94 -14.09
CA SER A 373 -14.02 13.05 -14.88
C SER A 373 -14.99 13.86 -14.01
N SER A 374 -14.59 15.06 -13.58
CA SER A 374 -15.59 16.08 -13.32
C SER A 374 -16.32 16.25 -14.64
N SER A 375 -17.62 15.98 -14.68
CA SER A 375 -18.47 16.33 -15.81
C SER A 375 -18.35 17.84 -16.03
N SER A 376 -17.40 18.26 -16.86
CA SER A 376 -17.40 19.59 -17.44
C SER A 376 -18.57 19.58 -18.42
N SER A 377 -19.71 20.09 -17.94
CA SER A 377 -20.73 20.60 -18.83
C SER A 377 -20.04 21.56 -19.80
N SER A 378 -19.96 21.15 -21.06
CA SER A 378 -19.57 21.99 -22.17
C SER A 378 -20.57 23.15 -22.26
N SER A 379 -20.28 24.27 -21.61
CA SER A 379 -20.82 25.56 -22.00
C SER A 379 -19.75 26.30 -22.78
N SER A 380 -19.74 26.06 -24.08
CA SER A 380 -19.14 26.97 -25.05
C SER A 380 -19.87 28.32 -24.96
N SER A 381 -19.37 29.24 -24.15
CA SER A 381 -19.71 30.66 -24.29
C SER A 381 -18.53 31.36 -24.95
N ASN A 382 -18.69 31.62 -26.25
CA ASN A 382 -17.91 32.58 -27.02
C ASN A 382 -17.74 33.87 -26.21
N MET A 383 -16.54 34.13 -25.68
CA MET A 383 -16.14 35.50 -25.40
C MET A 383 -15.57 36.08 -26.68
N GLY A 384 -16.48 36.61 -27.49
CA GLY A 384 -16.15 37.49 -28.59
C GLY A 384 -15.49 38.75 -28.05
N VAL A 385 -14.32 39.04 -28.60
CA VAL A 385 -13.65 40.33 -28.51
C VAL A 385 -14.61 41.40 -29.05
N HIS A 386 -15.03 42.32 -28.19
CA HIS A 386 -15.52 43.63 -28.62
C HIS A 386 -14.64 44.69 -27.97
N ALA A 387 -13.66 45.13 -28.75
CA ALA A 387 -13.13 46.47 -28.61
C ALA A 387 -14.24 47.44 -29.05
N SER A 388 -14.48 48.48 -28.26
CA SER A 388 -15.17 49.68 -28.70
C SER A 388 -14.38 50.90 -28.23
N VAL A 389 -14.19 51.76 -29.22
CA VAL A 389 -13.40 52.99 -29.34
C VAL A 389 -13.61 53.99 -28.21
#